data_AF-A0A944XT91-F1
#
_entry.id   AF-A0A944XT91-F1
#
_cell.length_a   1.000
_cell.length_b   1.000
_cell.length_c   1.000
_cell.angle_alpha   90.00
_cell.angle_beta   90.00
_cell.angle_gamma   90.00
#
_symmetry.space_group_name_H-M   'P 1'
#
loop_
_entity.id
_entity.type
_entity.pdbx_description
1 polymer ?
#
loop_
_entity_poly.entity_id
_entity_poly.type
_entity_poly.pdbx_seq_one_letter_code
_entity_poly.pdbx_strand_id
1 'polypeptide(L)'
;MKALFIGRFQPLHKGHLDALKQISENEIIIGIGSSQYNETSNNPCSFEERKKMIENKLDSSNINYRIIAIPDINDEEKWVDHVKDITGEFDTVYTGNSVVKDLFKKKGYSVKDIEINIKISGTEIRKEAERLFKMLEKTKRTFSYCLSIAPTTLEINKLKREQDAIILAHSYQTTDIMYGVADFLGDSYGLSKIAAEHSAKKIIFCSVHFMGETAKILSPEKEVLIPAVAGCSLADSITAEDVKNLKEKYPGIPVVTYVNTSAEVKAESDVCCTSSNALKIIESIPNEEIIFIPDMLMGHNLQKRTKKKLILWDGVCIVHERFDKRAVDKIRAQFPETKILAHYECTSSVTDAVDLVGSTSDMLNYVKDNPAEHYMLITECGITDRVQTEFPNKNIVGSCQLCPYMKKIKLEDILVALKNPRKDQVINLDKEVLQKAKISLDKMMELSK
;
A
#
# COMPACT_ATOMS: atom_id res chain seq x y z
N MET A 1 28.74 -24.01 -18.50
CA MET A 1 27.69 -23.82 -19.52
C MET A 1 27.14 -22.42 -19.40
N LYS A 2 26.96 -21.74 -20.53
CA LYS A 2 26.41 -20.39 -20.65
C LYS A 2 25.06 -20.45 -21.35
N ALA A 3 24.07 -19.74 -20.82
CA ALA A 3 22.77 -19.62 -21.44
C ALA A 3 22.61 -18.23 -22.09
N LEU A 4 22.04 -18.18 -23.29
CA LEU A 4 21.56 -16.95 -23.90
C LEU A 4 20.05 -16.82 -23.67
N PHE A 5 19.63 -15.87 -22.85
CA PHE A 5 18.23 -15.48 -22.76
C PHE A 5 17.97 -14.25 -23.63
N ILE A 6 17.31 -14.45 -24.77
CA ILE A 6 17.12 -13.41 -25.78
C ILE A 6 15.65 -12.99 -25.91
N GLY A 7 15.43 -11.68 -25.87
CA GLY A 7 14.11 -11.08 -25.97
C GLY A 7 14.18 -9.56 -26.10
N ARG A 8 13.04 -8.91 -26.35
CA ARG A 8 12.98 -7.44 -26.39
C ARG A 8 13.00 -6.83 -24.99
N PHE A 9 12.40 -7.49 -24.00
CA PHE A 9 12.24 -7.01 -22.61
C PHE A 9 11.55 -5.65 -22.51
N GLN A 10 10.45 -5.44 -23.25
CA GLN A 10 9.77 -4.14 -23.37
C GLN A 10 8.34 -4.16 -22.82
N PRO A 11 8.16 -3.99 -21.51
CA PRO A 11 9.17 -3.92 -20.44
C PRO A 11 9.55 -5.30 -19.90
N LEU A 12 10.53 -5.32 -19.00
CA LEU A 12 10.76 -6.47 -18.12
C LEU A 12 9.55 -6.69 -17.20
N HIS A 13 9.16 -7.94 -16.98
CA HIS A 13 7.98 -8.30 -16.19
C HIS A 13 8.17 -9.66 -15.51
N LYS A 14 7.24 -10.06 -14.63
CA LYS A 14 7.36 -11.30 -13.83
C LYS A 14 7.63 -12.56 -14.68
N GLY A 15 6.95 -12.73 -15.82
CA GLY A 15 7.25 -13.84 -16.74
C GLY A 15 8.71 -13.93 -17.16
N HIS A 16 9.39 -12.81 -17.47
CA HIS A 16 10.82 -12.82 -17.77
C HIS A 16 11.67 -13.21 -16.54
N LEU A 17 11.28 -12.78 -15.33
CA LEU A 17 11.97 -13.12 -14.09
C LEU A 17 11.79 -14.60 -13.70
N ASP A 18 10.58 -15.13 -13.87
CA ASP A 18 10.28 -16.55 -13.62
C ASP A 18 10.98 -17.44 -14.66
N ALA A 19 11.16 -16.94 -15.89
CA ALA A 19 11.99 -17.60 -16.89
C ALA A 19 13.47 -17.63 -16.52
N LEU A 20 14.02 -16.52 -16.03
CA LEU A 20 15.40 -16.45 -15.55
C LEU A 20 15.67 -17.45 -14.42
N LYS A 21 14.70 -17.69 -13.54
CA LYS A 21 14.80 -18.70 -12.46
C LYS A 21 14.81 -20.15 -12.96
N GLN A 22 14.36 -20.41 -14.19
CA GLN A 22 14.38 -21.74 -14.80
C GLN A 22 15.72 -22.05 -15.49
N ILE A 23 16.61 -21.08 -15.59
CA ILE A 23 17.93 -21.24 -16.19
C ILE A 23 18.87 -21.79 -15.10
N SER A 24 19.43 -22.97 -15.36
CA SER A 24 20.30 -23.72 -14.43
C SER A 24 21.79 -23.48 -14.69
N GLU A 25 22.11 -22.76 -15.77
CA GLU A 25 23.45 -22.52 -16.28
C GLU A 25 24.22 -21.48 -15.44
N ASN A 26 25.54 -21.61 -15.40
CA ASN A 26 26.43 -20.87 -14.47
C ASN A 26 26.62 -19.39 -14.84
N GLU A 27 26.31 -19.01 -16.07
CA GLU A 27 26.39 -17.64 -16.57
C GLU A 27 25.25 -17.41 -17.56
N ILE A 28 24.50 -16.32 -17.35
CA ILE A 28 23.36 -15.94 -18.19
C ILE A 28 23.71 -14.69 -18.99
N ILE A 29 23.68 -14.81 -20.31
CA ILE A 29 23.78 -13.69 -21.23
C ILE A 29 22.35 -13.23 -21.53
N ILE A 30 22.01 -12.02 -21.09
CA ILE A 30 20.70 -11.42 -21.34
C ILE A 30 20.82 -10.54 -22.60
N GLY A 31 20.36 -11.08 -23.72
CA GLY A 31 20.41 -10.42 -25.04
C GLY A 31 19.18 -9.57 -25.30
N ILE A 32 19.33 -8.24 -25.23
CA ILE A 32 18.25 -7.30 -25.51
C ILE A 32 18.14 -7.07 -27.02
N GLY A 33 17.18 -7.73 -27.66
CA GLY A 33 16.88 -7.60 -29.10
C GLY A 33 16.22 -6.27 -29.46
N SER A 34 16.26 -5.90 -30.74
CA SER A 34 15.76 -4.60 -31.24
C SER A 34 16.35 -3.43 -30.43
N SER A 35 17.63 -3.53 -30.04
CA SER A 35 18.28 -2.59 -29.12
C SER A 35 18.51 -1.20 -29.71
N GLN A 36 18.56 -1.08 -31.04
CA GLN A 36 18.74 0.20 -31.73
C GLN A 36 17.48 1.09 -31.72
N TYR A 37 16.31 0.50 -31.49
CA TYR A 37 15.04 1.23 -31.51
C TYR A 37 14.69 1.73 -30.11
N ASN A 38 14.17 2.95 -30.06
CA ASN A 38 13.65 3.61 -28.87
C ASN A 38 12.39 4.39 -29.23
N GLU A 39 11.47 4.54 -28.28
CA GLU A 39 10.29 5.41 -28.38
C GLU A 39 9.38 5.18 -29.61
N THR A 40 9.33 3.94 -30.12
CA THR A 40 8.39 3.55 -31.19
C THR A 40 7.23 2.73 -30.62
N SER A 41 6.14 2.55 -31.39
CA SER A 41 5.00 1.73 -30.98
C SER A 41 5.37 0.28 -30.65
N ASN A 42 6.31 -0.29 -31.42
CA ASN A 42 6.81 -1.66 -31.24
C ASN A 42 8.02 -1.74 -30.30
N ASN A 43 8.72 -0.62 -30.09
CA ASN A 43 9.86 -0.52 -29.19
C ASN A 43 9.77 0.73 -28.29
N PRO A 44 8.85 0.75 -27.30
CA PRO A 44 8.60 1.93 -26.48
C PRO A 44 9.68 2.19 -25.42
N CYS A 45 10.56 1.24 -25.12
CA CYS A 45 11.65 1.41 -24.17
C CYS A 45 13.01 1.39 -24.88
N SER A 46 13.86 2.37 -24.57
CA SER A 46 15.26 2.38 -24.99
C SER A 46 16.04 1.19 -24.43
N PHE A 47 17.21 0.90 -25.01
CA PHE A 47 18.11 -0.13 -24.48
C PHE A 47 18.50 0.15 -23.02
N GLU A 48 18.89 1.38 -22.69
CA GLU A 48 19.30 1.75 -21.33
C GLU A 48 18.17 1.62 -20.30
N GLU A 49 16.93 1.99 -20.66
CA GLU A 49 15.78 1.80 -19.77
C GLU A 49 15.55 0.31 -19.47
N ARG A 50 15.62 -0.54 -20.50
CA ARG A 50 15.45 -1.99 -20.36
C ARG A 50 16.57 -2.61 -19.52
N LYS A 51 17.82 -2.22 -19.81
CA LYS A 51 19.00 -2.65 -19.07
C LYS A 51 18.84 -2.32 -17.58
N LYS A 52 18.50 -1.07 -17.25
CA LYS A 52 18.30 -0.63 -15.88
C LYS A 52 17.16 -1.36 -15.17
N MET A 53 16.07 -1.71 -15.86
CA MET A 53 14.99 -2.52 -15.29
C MET A 53 15.47 -3.92 -14.89
N ILE A 54 16.33 -4.52 -15.72
CA ILE A 54 16.91 -5.84 -15.49
C ILE A 54 17.87 -5.79 -14.30
N GLU A 55 18.79 -4.83 -14.30
CA GLU A 55 19.74 -4.60 -13.20
C GLU A 55 19.01 -4.41 -11.86
N ASN A 56 18.06 -3.47 -11.80
CA ASN A 56 17.29 -3.21 -10.58
C ASN A 56 16.56 -4.45 -10.00
N LYS A 57 16.23 -5.44 -10.82
CA LYS A 57 15.54 -6.67 -10.39
C LYS A 57 16.49 -7.81 -10.08
N LEU A 58 17.67 -7.84 -10.71
CA LEU A 58 18.64 -8.92 -10.58
C LEU A 58 19.80 -8.60 -9.64
N ASP A 59 20.06 -7.34 -9.32
CA ASP A 59 21.16 -6.94 -8.43
C ASP A 59 21.01 -7.50 -7.00
N SER A 60 19.78 -7.82 -6.58
CA SER A 60 19.51 -8.51 -5.32
C SER A 60 19.46 -10.04 -5.43
N SER A 61 19.85 -10.60 -6.58
CA SER A 61 19.82 -12.04 -6.86
C SER A 61 21.22 -12.63 -6.93
N ASN A 62 21.40 -13.88 -6.52
CA ASN A 62 22.67 -14.62 -6.65
C ASN A 62 22.90 -15.13 -8.09
N ILE A 63 22.39 -14.43 -9.10
CA ILE A 63 22.47 -14.85 -10.51
C ILE A 63 23.68 -14.16 -11.13
N ASN A 64 24.57 -14.95 -11.75
CA ASN A 64 25.68 -14.44 -12.54
C ASN A 64 25.21 -14.09 -13.96
N TYR A 65 25.10 -12.80 -14.28
CA TYR A 65 24.54 -12.35 -15.56
C TYR A 65 25.35 -11.22 -16.21
N ARG A 66 25.22 -11.08 -17.53
CA ARG A 66 25.64 -9.88 -18.29
C ARG A 66 24.58 -9.49 -19.31
N ILE A 67 24.41 -8.19 -19.53
CA ILE A 67 23.41 -7.65 -20.48
C ILE A 67 24.12 -7.20 -21.74
N ILE A 68 23.61 -7.63 -22.90
CA ILE A 68 24.18 -7.32 -24.22
C ILE A 68 23.10 -6.72 -25.13
N ALA A 69 23.46 -5.64 -25.83
CA ALA A 69 22.62 -5.04 -26.88
C ALA A 69 22.71 -5.88 -28.16
N ILE A 70 21.58 -6.31 -28.71
CA ILE A 70 21.50 -7.04 -29.97
C ILE A 70 20.68 -6.18 -30.95
N PRO A 71 21.33 -5.49 -31.91
CA PRO A 71 20.62 -4.73 -32.92
C PRO A 71 20.01 -5.67 -33.97
N ASP A 72 18.84 -5.32 -34.50
CA ASP A 72 18.25 -6.06 -35.62
C ASP A 72 19.05 -5.83 -36.91
N ILE A 73 19.24 -6.88 -37.72
CA ILE A 73 19.81 -6.81 -39.07
C ILE A 73 18.80 -7.33 -40.10
N ASN A 74 18.82 -6.79 -41.32
CA ASN A 74 17.90 -7.16 -42.40
C ASN A 74 18.36 -8.41 -43.17
N ASP A 75 18.83 -9.43 -42.47
CA ASP A 75 19.29 -10.69 -43.06
C ASP A 75 19.07 -11.83 -42.05
N GLU A 76 18.00 -12.61 -42.26
CA GLU A 76 17.62 -13.71 -41.36
C GLU A 76 18.63 -14.86 -41.34
N GLU A 77 19.33 -15.11 -42.46
CA GLU A 77 20.29 -16.22 -42.57
C GLU A 77 21.56 -15.95 -41.76
N LYS A 78 21.92 -14.67 -41.63
CA LYS A 78 23.09 -14.20 -40.86
C LYS A 78 22.74 -13.74 -39.45
N TRP A 79 21.46 -13.64 -39.09
CA TRP A 79 21.05 -13.08 -37.80
C TRP A 79 21.59 -13.88 -36.60
N VAL A 80 21.57 -15.21 -36.66
CA VAL A 80 22.13 -16.06 -35.58
C VAL A 80 23.63 -15.88 -35.44
N ASP A 81 24.34 -15.78 -36.57
CA ASP A 81 25.79 -15.57 -36.58
C ASP A 81 26.14 -14.19 -36.01
N HIS A 82 25.36 -13.16 -36.38
CA HIS A 82 25.45 -11.82 -35.80
C HIS A 82 25.24 -11.80 -34.29
N VAL A 83 24.23 -12.53 -33.78
CA VAL A 83 24.02 -12.65 -32.33
C VAL A 83 25.24 -13.30 -31.69
N LYS A 84 25.76 -14.39 -32.25
CA LYS A 84 26.94 -15.09 -31.75
C LYS A 84 28.17 -14.19 -31.69
N ASP A 85 28.41 -13.40 -32.73
CA ASP A 85 29.56 -12.49 -32.80
C ASP A 85 29.54 -11.45 -31.67
N ILE A 86 28.36 -10.96 -31.30
CA ILE A 86 28.20 -9.98 -30.22
C ILE A 86 28.22 -10.65 -28.85
N THR A 87 27.52 -11.77 -28.69
CA THR A 87 27.33 -12.39 -27.38
C THR A 87 28.48 -13.30 -26.98
N GLY A 88 29.32 -13.72 -27.92
CA GLY A 88 30.27 -14.81 -27.76
C GLY A 88 29.58 -16.17 -27.67
N GLU A 89 30.33 -17.19 -27.26
CA GLU A 89 29.85 -18.59 -27.19
C GLU A 89 28.80 -18.80 -26.07
N PHE A 90 27.79 -19.62 -26.37
CA PHE A 90 26.75 -20.09 -25.44
C PHE A 90 26.23 -21.46 -25.85
N ASP A 91 25.70 -22.22 -24.89
CA ASP A 91 25.31 -23.62 -25.08
C ASP A 91 23.80 -23.79 -25.32
N THR A 92 22.98 -23.01 -24.59
CA THR A 92 21.52 -23.10 -24.64
C THR A 92 20.91 -21.74 -24.90
N VAL A 93 19.92 -21.68 -25.79
CA VAL A 93 19.12 -20.47 -26.06
C VAL A 93 17.76 -20.59 -25.39
N TYR A 94 17.38 -19.52 -24.71
CA TYR A 94 16.11 -19.34 -24.05
C TYR A 94 15.38 -18.18 -24.72
N THR A 95 14.16 -18.41 -25.21
CA THR A 95 13.33 -17.33 -25.76
C THR A 95 11.86 -17.73 -25.85
N GLY A 96 10.96 -16.76 -25.70
CA GLY A 96 9.53 -16.95 -25.98
C GLY A 96 9.13 -16.60 -27.43
N ASN A 97 10.04 -16.04 -28.23
CA ASN A 97 9.73 -15.61 -29.60
C ASN A 97 9.87 -16.77 -30.60
N SER A 98 8.79 -17.14 -31.29
CA SER A 98 8.77 -18.27 -32.24
C SER A 98 9.76 -18.14 -33.38
N VAL A 99 9.88 -16.94 -33.98
CA VAL A 99 10.83 -16.69 -35.09
C VAL A 99 12.27 -16.91 -34.62
N VAL A 100 12.62 -16.36 -33.45
CA VAL A 100 13.96 -16.53 -32.88
C VAL A 100 14.26 -18.00 -32.58
N LYS A 101 13.27 -18.76 -32.07
CA LYS A 101 13.43 -20.21 -31.85
C LYS A 101 13.79 -20.92 -33.14
N ASP A 102 13.06 -20.64 -34.21
CA ASP A 102 13.23 -21.33 -35.48
C ASP A 102 14.60 -21.01 -36.11
N LEU A 103 15.04 -19.76 -36.01
CA LEU A 103 16.37 -19.34 -36.49
C LEU A 103 17.50 -20.09 -35.77
N PHE A 104 17.45 -20.16 -34.44
CA PHE A 104 18.48 -20.88 -33.66
C PHE A 104 18.43 -22.40 -33.85
N LYS A 105 17.23 -22.99 -33.93
CA LYS A 105 17.08 -24.44 -34.20
C LYS A 105 17.63 -24.82 -35.57
N LYS A 106 17.40 -24.01 -36.61
CA LYS A 106 17.96 -24.23 -37.95
C LYS A 106 19.49 -24.26 -37.97
N LYS A 107 20.14 -23.51 -37.06
CA LYS A 107 21.61 -23.48 -36.88
C LYS A 107 22.13 -24.53 -35.89
N GLY A 108 21.27 -25.43 -35.41
CA GLY A 108 21.65 -26.56 -34.56
C GLY A 108 21.77 -26.27 -33.06
N TYR A 109 21.32 -25.10 -32.59
CA TYR A 109 21.38 -24.75 -31.16
C TYR A 109 20.29 -25.46 -30.35
N SER A 110 20.60 -25.78 -29.09
CA SER A 110 19.62 -26.21 -28.10
C SER A 110 18.75 -25.03 -27.71
N VAL A 111 17.44 -25.08 -28.02
CA VAL A 111 16.49 -24.00 -27.71
C VAL A 111 15.44 -24.47 -26.72
N LYS A 112 15.36 -23.83 -25.56
CA LYS A 112 14.31 -24.05 -24.55
C LYS A 112 13.24 -22.96 -24.63
N ASP A 113 11.99 -23.40 -24.55
CA ASP A 113 10.84 -22.51 -24.54
C ASP A 113 10.69 -21.80 -23.19
N ILE A 114 10.14 -20.59 -23.22
CA ILE A 114 9.71 -19.82 -22.07
C ILE A 114 8.30 -19.36 -22.33
N GLU A 115 7.36 -19.76 -21.47
CA GLU A 115 6.00 -19.22 -21.49
C GLU A 115 5.99 -17.74 -21.09
N ILE A 116 5.73 -16.86 -22.07
CA ILE A 116 5.51 -15.43 -21.83
C ILE A 116 4.00 -15.20 -21.68
N ASN A 117 3.51 -15.29 -20.45
CA ASN A 117 2.09 -15.15 -20.12
C ASN A 117 1.67 -13.69 -19.83
N ILE A 118 2.02 -12.72 -20.69
CA ILE A 118 1.50 -11.34 -20.58
C ILE A 118 0.92 -10.86 -21.91
N LYS A 119 -0.41 -10.66 -21.91
CA LYS A 119 -1.19 -10.13 -23.05
C LYS A 119 -1.26 -8.58 -23.04
N ILE A 120 -0.20 -7.89 -22.63
CA ILE A 120 -0.16 -6.42 -22.54
C ILE A 120 0.98 -5.91 -23.40
N SER A 121 0.70 -4.96 -24.29
CA SER A 121 1.72 -4.40 -25.18
C SER A 121 2.68 -3.47 -24.42
N GLY A 122 3.92 -3.36 -24.89
CA GLY A 122 4.87 -2.38 -24.32
C GLY A 122 4.35 -0.94 -24.40
N THR A 123 3.55 -0.61 -25.43
CA THR A 123 2.93 0.71 -25.58
C THR A 123 1.95 1.00 -24.44
N GLU A 124 1.11 0.03 -24.07
CA GLU A 124 0.20 0.18 -22.91
C GLU A 124 0.97 0.36 -21.61
N ILE A 125 2.08 -0.36 -21.44
CA ILE A 125 2.90 -0.26 -20.24
C ILE A 125 3.55 1.12 -20.16
N ARG A 126 4.11 1.65 -21.26
CA ARG A 126 4.69 3.00 -21.25
C ARG A 126 3.64 4.06 -20.90
N LYS A 127 2.45 3.98 -21.50
CA LYS A 127 1.33 4.89 -21.17
C LYS A 127 0.94 4.83 -19.69
N GLU A 128 0.90 3.62 -19.11
CA GLU A 128 0.66 3.46 -17.69
C GLU A 128 1.80 4.04 -16.84
N ALA A 129 3.05 3.82 -17.23
CA ALA A 129 4.20 4.38 -16.53
C ALA A 129 4.19 5.92 -16.56
N GLU A 130 3.80 6.53 -17.67
CA GLU A 130 3.60 7.97 -17.81
C GLU A 130 2.47 8.47 -16.89
N ARG A 131 1.33 7.75 -16.84
CA ARG A 131 0.23 8.05 -15.91
C ARG A 131 0.73 8.01 -14.46
N LEU A 132 1.41 6.94 -14.08
CA LEU A 132 1.96 6.77 -12.74
C LEU A 132 2.98 7.85 -12.41
N PHE A 133 3.90 8.16 -13.33
CA PHE A 133 4.93 9.16 -13.10
C PHE A 133 4.33 10.55 -12.90
N LYS A 134 3.33 10.93 -13.70
CA LYS A 134 2.60 12.19 -13.51
C LYS A 134 1.95 12.30 -12.13
N MET A 135 1.45 11.18 -11.58
CA MET A 135 0.87 11.17 -10.24
C MET A 135 1.92 11.12 -9.11
N LEU A 136 3.10 10.55 -9.37
CA LEU A 136 4.10 10.22 -8.36
C LEU A 136 5.35 11.11 -8.39
N GLU A 137 5.51 12.00 -9.36
CA GLU A 137 6.74 12.79 -9.55
C GLU A 137 7.15 13.59 -8.31
N LYS A 138 6.19 14.01 -7.48
CA LYS A 138 6.44 14.73 -6.22
C LYS A 138 6.88 13.84 -5.06
N THR A 139 6.74 12.52 -5.19
CA THR A 139 7.06 11.51 -4.16
C THR A 139 8.47 10.91 -4.31
N LYS A 140 9.38 11.62 -5.01
CA LYS A 140 10.77 11.18 -5.33
C LYS A 140 10.85 9.86 -6.13
N ARG A 141 9.74 9.39 -6.72
CA ARG A 141 9.72 8.19 -7.55
C ARG A 141 10.25 8.51 -8.95
N THR A 142 11.06 7.60 -9.49
CA THR A 142 11.64 7.74 -10.83
C THR A 142 10.73 7.15 -11.89
N PHE A 143 10.84 7.61 -13.14
CA PHE A 143 10.13 7.00 -14.26
C PHE A 143 10.47 5.50 -14.41
N SER A 144 11.73 5.12 -14.15
CA SER A 144 12.17 3.71 -14.12
C SER A 144 11.41 2.87 -13.08
N TYR A 145 11.14 3.44 -11.90
CA TYR A 145 10.27 2.79 -10.91
C TYR A 145 8.84 2.62 -11.44
N CYS A 146 8.25 3.66 -12.03
CA CYS A 146 6.91 3.60 -12.64
C CYS A 146 6.82 2.54 -13.74
N LEU A 147 7.81 2.45 -14.63
CA LEU A 147 7.90 1.41 -15.65
C LEU A 147 7.95 0.01 -15.03
N SER A 148 8.62 -0.15 -13.89
CA SER A 148 8.77 -1.45 -13.22
C SER A 148 7.47 -1.98 -12.59
N ILE A 149 6.54 -1.08 -12.22
CA ILE A 149 5.26 -1.45 -11.59
C ILE A 149 4.07 -1.41 -12.57
N ALA A 150 4.20 -0.70 -13.69
CA ALA A 150 3.14 -0.52 -14.70
C ALA A 150 2.50 -1.84 -15.20
N PRO A 151 3.23 -2.94 -15.43
CA PRO A 151 2.60 -4.21 -15.81
C PRO A 151 1.63 -4.72 -14.73
N THR A 152 2.05 -4.64 -13.45
CA THR A 152 1.26 -5.11 -12.31
C THR A 152 0.04 -4.21 -12.09
N THR A 153 0.19 -2.88 -12.19
CA THR A 153 -0.95 -1.95 -12.01
C THR A 153 -1.96 -2.10 -13.13
N LEU A 154 -1.53 -2.28 -14.39
CA LEU A 154 -2.43 -2.57 -15.52
C LEU A 154 -3.23 -3.85 -15.30
N GLU A 155 -2.56 -4.91 -14.85
CA GLU A 155 -3.22 -6.19 -14.61
C GLU A 155 -4.25 -6.09 -13.47
N ILE A 156 -3.90 -5.43 -12.35
CA ILE A 156 -4.82 -5.17 -11.24
C ILE A 156 -6.02 -4.35 -11.72
N ASN A 157 -5.77 -3.24 -12.44
CA ASN A 157 -6.81 -2.34 -12.93
C ASN A 157 -7.73 -3.02 -13.95
N LYS A 158 -7.22 -3.98 -14.73
CA LYS A 158 -8.02 -4.83 -15.61
C LYS A 158 -8.89 -5.79 -14.80
N LEU A 159 -8.29 -6.56 -13.91
CA LEU A 159 -9.00 -7.59 -13.12
C LEU A 159 -10.09 -6.99 -12.23
N LYS A 160 -9.83 -5.85 -11.59
CA LYS A 160 -10.85 -5.21 -10.76
C LYS A 160 -12.10 -4.83 -11.55
N ARG A 161 -11.95 -4.37 -12.80
CA ARG A 161 -13.08 -4.08 -13.69
C ARG A 161 -13.79 -5.36 -14.14
N GLU A 162 -13.05 -6.39 -14.54
CA GLU A 162 -13.61 -7.67 -15.00
C GLU A 162 -14.40 -8.40 -13.89
N GLN A 163 -14.04 -8.17 -12.63
CA GLN A 163 -14.64 -8.83 -11.48
C GLN A 163 -15.62 -7.96 -10.69
N ASP A 164 -15.97 -6.76 -11.18
CA ASP A 164 -16.77 -5.77 -10.45
C ASP A 164 -16.29 -5.58 -9.00
N ALA A 165 -14.98 -5.41 -8.86
CA ALA A 165 -14.29 -5.22 -7.60
C ALA A 165 -13.81 -3.77 -7.45
N ILE A 166 -13.84 -3.28 -6.21
CA ILE A 166 -13.22 -1.99 -5.86
C ILE A 166 -12.00 -2.19 -4.97
N ILE A 167 -11.04 -1.29 -5.08
CA ILE A 167 -9.85 -1.24 -4.25
C ILE A 167 -9.91 0.00 -3.36
N LEU A 168 -9.96 -0.21 -2.05
CA LEU A 168 -9.95 0.83 -1.03
C LEU A 168 -8.55 0.88 -0.40
N ALA A 169 -7.90 2.03 -0.37
CA ALA A 169 -6.57 2.16 0.24
C ALA A 169 -6.52 3.21 1.34
N HIS A 170 -6.01 2.78 2.50
CA HIS A 170 -5.76 3.68 3.62
C HIS A 170 -4.64 4.67 3.27
N SER A 171 -4.69 5.87 3.85
CA SER A 171 -3.70 6.95 3.64
C SER A 171 -2.26 6.61 4.06
N TYR A 172 -2.08 5.47 4.73
CA TYR A 172 -0.76 4.95 5.14
C TYR A 172 -0.23 3.88 4.16
N GLN A 173 -0.94 3.59 3.08
CA GLN A 173 -0.42 2.71 2.03
C GLN A 173 0.71 3.38 1.26
N THR A 174 1.45 2.59 0.49
CA THR A 174 2.48 3.11 -0.40
C THR A 174 1.84 3.79 -1.62
N THR A 175 2.56 4.76 -2.19
CA THR A 175 2.02 5.62 -3.26
C THR A 175 1.67 4.87 -4.54
N ASP A 176 2.36 3.77 -4.82
CA ASP A 176 2.03 2.83 -5.90
C ASP A 176 0.68 2.13 -5.69
N ILE A 177 0.28 1.84 -4.46
CA ILE A 177 -1.06 1.35 -4.16
C ILE A 177 -2.07 2.49 -4.26
N MET A 178 -1.79 3.61 -3.56
CA MET A 178 -2.73 4.73 -3.45
C MET A 178 -3.07 5.35 -4.81
N TYR A 179 -2.08 5.57 -5.66
CA TYR A 179 -2.25 6.26 -6.94
C TYR A 179 -2.14 5.34 -8.15
N GLY A 180 -1.64 4.11 -7.96
CA GLY A 180 -1.56 3.13 -9.03
C GLY A 180 -2.86 2.36 -9.22
N VAL A 181 -3.49 1.89 -8.14
CA VAL A 181 -4.59 0.92 -8.25
C VAL A 181 -5.82 1.20 -7.40
N ALA A 182 -5.74 2.01 -6.35
CA ALA A 182 -6.89 2.33 -5.51
C ALA A 182 -7.98 3.10 -6.28
N ASP A 183 -9.24 2.76 -6.03
CA ASP A 183 -10.41 3.52 -6.51
C ASP A 183 -10.79 4.63 -5.53
N PHE A 184 -10.62 4.36 -4.23
CA PHE A 184 -10.90 5.31 -3.16
C PHE A 184 -9.76 5.37 -2.15
N LEU A 185 -9.45 6.59 -1.71
CA LEU A 185 -8.44 6.91 -0.71
C LEU A 185 -9.08 7.57 0.49
N GLY A 186 -8.70 7.16 1.70
CA GLY A 186 -9.33 7.70 2.90
C GLY A 186 -8.67 7.30 4.21
N ASP A 187 -9.38 7.64 5.29
CA ASP A 187 -9.10 7.20 6.64
C ASP A 187 -9.83 5.88 6.96
N SER A 188 -9.75 5.44 8.21
CA SER A 188 -10.25 4.13 8.64
C SER A 188 -11.75 3.95 8.37
N TYR A 189 -12.58 4.79 8.98
CA TYR A 189 -14.03 4.60 8.95
C TYR A 189 -14.66 5.11 7.65
N GLY A 190 -14.15 6.21 7.07
CA GLY A 190 -14.63 6.72 5.80
C GLY A 190 -14.56 5.68 4.68
N LEU A 191 -13.47 4.89 4.64
CA LEU A 191 -13.34 3.79 3.70
C LEU A 191 -14.33 2.65 3.96
N SER A 192 -14.58 2.27 5.23
CA SER A 192 -15.58 1.24 5.54
C SER A 192 -17.00 1.67 5.17
N LYS A 193 -17.31 2.97 5.26
CA LYS A 193 -18.59 3.53 4.79
C LYS A 193 -18.72 3.46 3.27
N ILE A 194 -17.68 3.88 2.54
CA ILE A 194 -17.62 3.74 1.07
C ILE A 194 -17.80 2.26 0.67
N ALA A 195 -17.14 1.35 1.38
CA ALA A 195 -17.28 -0.09 1.16
C ALA A 195 -18.74 -0.56 1.29
N ALA A 196 -19.49 -0.05 2.26
CA ALA A 196 -20.91 -0.38 2.46
C ALA A 196 -21.81 0.19 1.36
N GLU A 197 -21.62 1.47 1.01
CA GLU A 197 -22.48 2.21 0.08
C GLU A 197 -22.25 1.88 -1.40
N HIS A 198 -21.04 1.43 -1.78
CA HIS A 198 -20.71 1.13 -3.17
C HIS A 198 -21.45 -0.11 -3.71
N SER A 199 -21.72 -0.21 -5.02
CA SER A 199 -22.47 -1.35 -5.59
C SER A 199 -21.67 -2.64 -5.75
N ALA A 200 -20.34 -2.54 -5.89
CA ALA A 200 -19.43 -3.66 -6.08
C ALA A 200 -19.59 -4.75 -5.01
N LYS A 201 -19.55 -6.02 -5.44
CA LYS A 201 -19.69 -7.19 -4.56
C LYS A 201 -18.39 -7.64 -3.93
N LYS A 202 -17.25 -7.31 -4.55
CA LYS A 202 -15.91 -7.65 -4.09
C LYS A 202 -15.15 -6.38 -3.69
N ILE A 203 -14.56 -6.39 -2.50
CA ILE A 203 -13.80 -5.26 -1.95
C ILE A 203 -12.39 -5.75 -1.62
N ILE A 204 -11.39 -5.13 -2.23
CA ILE A 204 -9.99 -5.29 -1.84
C ILE A 204 -9.62 -4.12 -0.93
N PHE A 205 -9.57 -4.37 0.38
CA PHE A 205 -9.29 -3.37 1.39
C PHE A 205 -7.79 -3.37 1.74
N CYS A 206 -7.04 -2.46 1.13
CA CYS A 206 -5.60 -2.28 1.35
C CYS A 206 -5.35 -1.54 2.68
N SER A 207 -5.44 -2.30 3.78
CA SER A 207 -5.25 -1.82 5.16
C SER A 207 -4.91 -2.97 6.12
N VAL A 208 -4.93 -2.68 7.42
CA VAL A 208 -4.79 -3.66 8.51
C VAL A 208 -6.09 -4.44 8.77
N HIS A 209 -5.97 -5.61 9.40
CA HIS A 209 -7.04 -6.61 9.53
C HIS A 209 -8.36 -6.05 10.08
N PHE A 210 -8.31 -5.30 11.18
CA PHE A 210 -9.51 -4.77 11.84
C PHE A 210 -10.33 -3.80 10.97
N MET A 211 -9.70 -3.11 10.01
CA MET A 211 -10.42 -2.22 9.09
C MET A 211 -11.18 -3.05 8.05
N GLY A 212 -10.59 -4.17 7.61
CA GLY A 212 -11.28 -5.17 6.80
C GLY A 212 -12.46 -5.80 7.54
N GLU A 213 -12.30 -6.13 8.82
CA GLU A 213 -13.40 -6.57 9.69
C GLU A 213 -14.51 -5.52 9.78
N THR A 214 -14.15 -4.25 10.00
CA THR A 214 -15.12 -3.14 10.06
C THR A 214 -15.89 -3.01 8.75
N ALA A 215 -15.22 -3.12 7.60
CA ALA A 215 -15.88 -3.14 6.29
C ALA A 215 -16.83 -4.34 6.15
N LYS A 216 -16.42 -5.54 6.59
CA LYS A 216 -17.27 -6.74 6.57
C LYS A 216 -18.49 -6.60 7.49
N ILE A 217 -18.35 -5.97 8.65
CA ILE A 217 -19.47 -5.69 9.56
C ILE A 217 -20.50 -4.76 8.91
N LEU A 218 -20.04 -3.71 8.22
CA LEU A 218 -20.91 -2.76 7.53
C LEU A 218 -21.46 -3.28 6.19
N SER A 219 -20.85 -4.32 5.63
CA SER A 219 -21.24 -4.92 4.35
C SER A 219 -21.24 -6.46 4.40
N PRO A 220 -22.11 -7.06 5.23
CA PRO A 220 -22.08 -8.50 5.54
C PRO A 220 -22.21 -9.39 4.30
N GLU A 221 -22.93 -8.94 3.28
CA GLU A 221 -23.19 -9.68 2.04
C GLU A 221 -22.03 -9.62 1.03
N LYS A 222 -21.05 -8.74 1.24
CA LYS A 222 -19.94 -8.53 0.29
C LYS A 222 -18.74 -9.40 0.62
N GLU A 223 -17.98 -9.76 -0.41
CA GLU A 223 -16.69 -10.40 -0.25
C GLU A 223 -15.63 -9.34 0.07
N VAL A 224 -15.14 -9.32 1.30
CA VAL A 224 -14.13 -8.37 1.76
C VAL A 224 -12.80 -9.09 1.90
N LEU A 225 -11.79 -8.60 1.19
CA LEU A 225 -10.45 -9.14 1.21
C LEU A 225 -9.43 -8.12 1.71
N ILE A 226 -8.48 -8.58 2.52
CA ILE A 226 -7.27 -7.85 2.86
C ILE A 226 -6.09 -8.47 2.07
N PRO A 227 -5.30 -7.70 1.33
CA PRO A 227 -4.21 -8.27 0.54
C PRO A 227 -3.17 -9.05 1.38
N ALA A 228 -2.88 -8.59 2.59
CA ALA A 228 -1.97 -9.27 3.50
C ALA A 228 -2.51 -9.22 4.93
N VAL A 229 -2.30 -10.29 5.69
CA VAL A 229 -2.60 -10.31 7.13
C VAL A 229 -1.65 -9.34 7.83
N ALA A 230 -2.16 -8.15 8.13
CA ALA A 230 -1.44 -7.09 8.82
C ALA A 230 -2.18 -6.75 10.11
N GLY A 231 -1.53 -7.00 11.26
CA GLY A 231 -2.07 -6.65 12.59
C GLY A 231 -1.99 -5.16 12.88
N CYS A 232 -2.12 -4.81 14.15
CA CYS A 232 -1.96 -3.44 14.63
C CYS A 232 -1.65 -3.48 16.13
N SER A 233 -0.60 -2.79 16.58
CA SER A 233 -0.19 -2.84 18.00
C SER A 233 -1.31 -2.43 18.96
N LEU A 234 -2.20 -1.52 18.54
CA LEU A 234 -3.37 -1.14 19.32
C LEU A 234 -4.42 -2.24 19.35
N ALA A 235 -4.77 -2.80 18.20
CA ALA A 235 -5.81 -3.83 18.12
C ALA A 235 -5.38 -5.12 18.82
N ASP A 236 -4.09 -5.45 18.76
CA ASP A 236 -3.50 -6.63 19.36
C ASP A 236 -3.28 -6.46 20.88
N SER A 237 -3.46 -5.24 21.41
CA SER A 237 -3.23 -4.94 22.84
C SER A 237 -4.39 -5.30 23.76
N ILE A 238 -5.59 -5.59 23.22
CA ILE A 238 -6.79 -5.87 24.00
C ILE A 238 -7.63 -6.97 23.36
N THR A 239 -8.23 -7.84 24.17
CA THR A 239 -9.14 -8.89 23.73
C THR A 239 -10.59 -8.64 24.18
N ALA A 240 -11.54 -9.39 23.60
CA ALA A 240 -12.94 -9.33 24.04
C ALA A 240 -13.11 -9.74 25.52
N GLU A 241 -12.29 -10.68 25.98
CA GLU A 241 -12.30 -11.11 27.38
C GLU A 241 -11.82 -10.00 28.33
N ASP A 242 -10.80 -9.23 27.91
CA ASP A 242 -10.35 -8.07 28.67
C ASP A 242 -11.46 -7.02 28.82
N VAL A 243 -12.27 -6.80 27.78
CA VAL A 243 -13.43 -5.89 27.85
C VAL A 243 -14.47 -6.40 28.84
N LYS A 244 -14.75 -7.70 28.87
CA LYS A 244 -15.67 -8.29 29.86
C LYS A 244 -15.15 -8.12 31.28
N ASN A 245 -13.86 -8.40 31.49
CA ASN A 245 -13.20 -8.19 32.78
C ASN A 245 -13.25 -6.72 33.23
N LEU A 246 -13.09 -5.77 32.30
CA LEU A 246 -13.24 -4.34 32.58
C LEU A 246 -14.68 -4.00 33.00
N LYS A 247 -15.69 -4.54 32.31
CA LYS A 247 -17.11 -4.34 32.65
C LYS A 247 -17.48 -4.94 34.01
N GLU A 248 -16.89 -6.07 34.39
CA GLU A 248 -17.06 -6.66 35.72
C GLU A 248 -16.39 -5.83 36.82
N LYS A 249 -15.18 -5.32 36.55
CA LYS A 249 -14.43 -4.46 37.47
C LYS A 249 -15.09 -3.09 37.67
N TYR A 250 -15.76 -2.58 36.64
CA TYR A 250 -16.36 -1.25 36.59
C TYR A 250 -17.83 -1.32 36.13
N PRO A 251 -18.72 -1.92 36.94
CA PRO A 251 -20.10 -2.16 36.53
C PRO A 251 -20.86 -0.86 36.27
N GLY A 252 -21.56 -0.78 35.13
CA GLY A 252 -22.36 0.38 34.73
C GLY A 252 -21.58 1.54 34.10
N ILE A 253 -20.26 1.43 33.97
CA ILE A 253 -19.44 2.40 33.23
C ILE A 253 -19.38 2.01 31.75
N PRO A 254 -19.77 2.89 30.81
CA PRO A 254 -19.80 2.56 29.39
C PRO A 254 -18.38 2.46 28.81
N VAL A 255 -18.21 1.52 27.88
CA VAL A 255 -16.98 1.27 27.12
C VAL A 255 -17.05 1.95 25.76
N VAL A 256 -16.23 2.99 25.59
CA VAL A 256 -15.96 3.67 24.31
C VAL A 256 -14.71 3.09 23.68
N THR A 257 -14.87 2.51 22.50
CA THR A 257 -13.83 1.71 21.85
C THR A 257 -13.36 2.36 20.57
N TYR A 258 -12.08 2.70 20.50
CA TYR A 258 -11.47 3.15 19.27
C TYR A 258 -11.53 2.02 18.22
N VAL A 259 -11.85 2.38 16.97
CA VAL A 259 -12.01 1.41 15.85
C VAL A 259 -10.76 0.56 15.59
N ASN A 260 -9.59 0.95 16.10
CA ASN A 260 -8.33 0.21 16.04
C ASN A 260 -8.32 -0.98 17.02
N THR A 261 -9.28 -1.89 16.87
CA THR A 261 -9.59 -3.04 17.74
C THR A 261 -10.20 -4.17 16.91
N SER A 262 -10.18 -5.42 17.37
CA SER A 262 -10.83 -6.51 16.63
C SER A 262 -12.36 -6.38 16.61
N ALA A 263 -13.02 -7.10 15.70
CA ALA A 263 -14.48 -7.23 15.68
C ALA A 263 -15.04 -7.78 17.00
N GLU A 264 -14.34 -8.73 17.64
CA GLU A 264 -14.74 -9.32 18.92
C GLU A 264 -14.72 -8.28 20.04
N VAL A 265 -13.70 -7.43 20.10
CA VAL A 265 -13.64 -6.31 21.05
C VAL A 265 -14.79 -5.35 20.82
N LYS A 266 -15.10 -5.01 19.56
CA LYS A 266 -16.26 -4.16 19.22
C LYS A 266 -17.59 -4.78 19.62
N ALA A 267 -17.71 -6.11 19.58
CA ALA A 267 -18.91 -6.84 19.98
C ALA A 267 -19.19 -6.74 21.49
N GLU A 268 -18.16 -6.59 22.31
CA GLU A 268 -18.28 -6.41 23.76
C GLU A 268 -18.35 -4.94 24.18
N SER A 269 -18.24 -4.01 23.23
CA SER A 269 -18.17 -2.56 23.47
C SER A 269 -19.54 -1.89 23.43
N ASP A 270 -19.72 -0.79 24.17
CA ASP A 270 -21.00 -0.07 24.19
C ASP A 270 -21.13 0.91 23.02
N VAL A 271 -20.01 1.50 22.56
CA VAL A 271 -19.97 2.36 21.38
C VAL A 271 -18.55 2.43 20.80
N CYS A 272 -18.43 2.46 19.48
CA CYS A 272 -17.15 2.70 18.82
C CYS A 272 -16.83 4.21 18.68
N CYS A 273 -15.58 4.55 18.41
CA CYS A 273 -15.16 5.88 18.00
C CYS A 273 -13.96 5.82 17.04
N THR A 274 -13.65 6.94 16.41
CA THR A 274 -12.46 7.19 15.59
C THR A 274 -11.70 8.39 16.14
N SER A 275 -10.48 8.66 15.67
CA SER A 275 -9.73 9.84 16.09
C SER A 275 -10.40 11.17 15.71
N SER A 276 -11.32 11.19 14.73
CA SER A 276 -12.04 12.41 14.32
C SER A 276 -13.30 12.70 15.14
N ASN A 277 -13.90 11.69 15.79
CA ASN A 277 -15.16 11.87 16.54
C ASN A 277 -15.09 11.44 18.01
N ALA A 278 -13.96 10.91 18.51
CA ALA A 278 -13.86 10.39 19.88
C ALA A 278 -14.30 11.38 20.95
N LEU A 279 -13.88 12.65 20.88
CA LEU A 279 -14.30 13.66 21.85
C LEU A 279 -15.81 13.90 21.80
N LYS A 280 -16.40 13.98 20.61
CA LYS A 280 -17.86 14.14 20.44
C LYS A 280 -18.63 12.94 21.02
N ILE A 281 -18.17 11.72 20.77
CA ILE A 281 -18.77 10.49 21.33
C ILE A 281 -18.69 10.51 22.85
N ILE A 282 -17.51 10.78 23.42
CA ILE A 282 -17.28 10.88 24.86
C ILE A 282 -18.24 11.89 25.51
N GLU A 283 -18.36 13.09 24.96
CA GLU A 283 -19.23 14.15 25.50
C GLU A 283 -20.74 13.83 25.36
N SER A 284 -21.12 13.06 24.34
CA SER A 284 -22.52 12.69 24.10
C SER A 284 -23.07 11.64 25.09
N ILE A 285 -22.19 10.91 25.78
CA ILE A 285 -22.57 9.87 26.73
C ILE A 285 -22.95 10.53 28.06
N PRO A 286 -24.09 10.19 28.69
CA PRO A 286 -24.54 10.87 29.91
C PRO A 286 -23.66 10.60 31.14
N ASN A 287 -22.92 9.49 31.17
CA ASN A 287 -22.08 9.11 32.30
C ASN A 287 -20.89 10.06 32.52
N GLU A 288 -20.55 10.34 33.78
CA GLU A 288 -19.37 11.13 34.18
C GLU A 288 -18.06 10.35 34.05
N GLU A 289 -18.11 9.02 34.17
CA GLU A 289 -16.97 8.12 33.95
C GLU A 289 -17.18 7.31 32.68
N ILE A 290 -16.10 7.09 31.93
CA ILE A 290 -16.09 6.32 30.68
C ILE A 290 -14.84 5.45 30.65
N ILE A 291 -14.98 4.20 30.24
CA ILE A 291 -13.84 3.34 29.88
C ILE A 291 -13.48 3.66 28.44
N PHE A 292 -12.24 4.07 28.18
CA PHE A 292 -11.73 4.37 26.84
C PHE A 292 -10.60 3.42 26.47
N ILE A 293 -10.78 2.68 25.37
CA ILE A 293 -9.85 1.64 24.91
C ILE A 293 -9.53 1.75 23.41
N PRO A 294 -8.41 1.18 22.93
CA PRO A 294 -7.30 0.65 23.72
C PRO A 294 -6.16 1.68 23.92
N ASP A 295 -6.22 2.82 23.25
CA ASP A 295 -5.09 3.75 23.16
C ASP A 295 -5.01 4.69 24.37
N MET A 296 -4.03 4.44 25.23
CA MET A 296 -3.76 5.24 26.43
C MET A 296 -3.31 6.66 26.11
N LEU A 297 -2.53 6.87 25.05
CA LEU A 297 -1.98 8.19 24.70
C LEU A 297 -3.11 9.10 24.18
N MET A 298 -3.94 8.57 23.29
CA MET A 298 -5.16 9.23 22.86
C MET A 298 -6.10 9.48 24.04
N GLY A 299 -6.28 8.50 24.93
CA GLY A 299 -7.03 8.66 26.18
C GLY A 299 -6.56 9.82 27.04
N HIS A 300 -5.25 9.93 27.31
CA HIS A 300 -4.68 11.06 28.04
C HIS A 300 -4.89 12.41 27.34
N ASN A 301 -4.76 12.43 26.01
CA ASN A 301 -4.99 13.65 25.23
C ASN A 301 -6.46 14.05 25.23
N LEU A 302 -7.40 13.10 25.18
CA LEU A 302 -8.83 13.36 25.29
C LEU A 302 -9.22 13.82 26.68
N GLN A 303 -8.65 13.23 27.74
CA GLN A 303 -8.91 13.60 29.14
C GLN A 303 -8.66 15.10 29.41
N LYS A 304 -7.67 15.71 28.76
CA LYS A 304 -7.40 17.15 28.85
C LYS A 304 -8.48 18.04 28.22
N ARG A 305 -9.33 17.45 27.36
CA ARG A 305 -10.33 18.14 26.53
C ARG A 305 -11.77 17.84 26.96
N THR A 306 -11.95 16.97 27.96
CA THR A 306 -13.26 16.64 28.55
C THR A 306 -13.22 16.84 30.06
N LYS A 307 -14.37 17.11 30.68
CA LYS A 307 -14.52 17.08 32.14
C LYS A 307 -14.83 15.67 32.66
N LYS A 308 -15.21 14.75 31.79
CA LYS A 308 -15.48 13.36 32.13
C LYS A 308 -14.19 12.66 32.55
N LYS A 309 -14.30 11.67 33.42
CA LYS A 309 -13.17 10.86 33.88
C LYS A 309 -13.01 9.64 32.97
N LEU A 310 -11.84 9.51 32.36
CA LEU A 310 -11.52 8.40 31.46
C LEU A 310 -10.72 7.32 32.20
N ILE A 311 -11.22 6.09 32.20
CA ILE A 311 -10.52 4.88 32.64
C ILE A 311 -9.87 4.28 31.40
N LEU A 312 -8.55 4.20 31.38
CA LEU A 312 -7.79 3.87 30.17
C LEU A 312 -7.26 2.43 30.21
N TRP A 313 -7.24 1.80 29.03
CA TRP A 313 -6.39 0.64 28.75
C TRP A 313 -4.98 1.11 28.38
N ASP A 314 -3.96 0.29 28.62
CA ASP A 314 -2.54 0.63 28.49
C ASP A 314 -1.95 0.32 27.10
N GLY A 315 -2.81 0.19 26.07
CA GLY A 315 -2.40 0.02 24.69
C GLY A 315 -1.79 1.28 24.08
N VAL A 316 -0.83 1.11 23.17
CA VAL A 316 -0.14 2.21 22.49
C VAL A 316 0.16 1.91 21.02
N CYS A 317 0.15 2.95 20.19
CA CYS A 317 0.59 2.86 18.81
C CYS A 317 2.11 2.95 18.72
N ILE A 318 2.78 1.87 18.28
CA ILE A 318 4.25 1.81 18.16
C ILE A 318 4.85 2.84 17.19
N VAL A 319 4.02 3.48 16.37
CA VAL A 319 4.41 4.53 15.44
C VAL A 319 4.40 5.88 16.16
N HIS A 320 3.29 6.22 16.81
CA HIS A 320 3.08 7.54 17.38
C HIS A 320 3.74 7.76 18.73
N GLU A 321 3.99 6.68 19.49
CA GLU A 321 4.74 6.77 20.76
C GLU A 321 6.19 7.24 20.56
N ARG A 322 6.75 7.06 19.36
CA ARG A 322 8.16 7.37 19.04
C ARG A 322 8.43 8.85 18.81
N PHE A 323 7.38 9.67 18.67
CA PHE A 323 7.56 11.10 18.44
C PHE A 323 7.94 11.81 19.75
N ASP A 324 8.99 12.62 19.68
CA ASP A 324 9.55 13.36 20.81
C ASP A 324 9.36 14.87 20.59
N LYS A 325 8.93 15.57 21.65
CA LYS A 325 8.81 17.03 21.71
C LYS A 325 10.10 17.74 21.26
N ARG A 326 11.27 17.16 21.50
CA ARG A 326 12.56 17.73 21.06
C ARG A 326 12.62 17.98 19.55
N ALA A 327 11.94 17.17 18.73
CA ALA A 327 11.85 17.39 17.29
C ALA A 327 11.00 18.63 16.97
N VAL A 328 9.88 18.80 17.68
CA VAL A 328 9.01 19.98 17.58
C VAL A 328 9.77 21.24 17.96
N ASP A 329 10.48 21.22 19.08
CA ASP A 329 11.24 22.37 19.59
C ASP A 329 12.33 22.81 18.60
N LYS A 330 13.04 21.85 17.99
CA LYS A 330 14.05 22.14 16.96
C LYS A 330 13.44 22.80 15.73
N ILE A 331 12.31 22.31 15.25
CA ILE A 331 11.64 22.87 14.07
C ILE A 331 11.09 24.26 14.38
N ARG A 332 10.46 24.47 15.54
CA ARG A 332 10.00 25.82 15.94
C ARG A 332 11.16 26.81 16.06
N ALA A 333 12.33 26.38 16.56
CA ALA A 333 13.49 27.25 16.69
C ALA A 333 14.11 27.64 15.33
N GLN A 334 14.10 26.72 14.34
CA GLN A 334 14.70 26.96 13.02
C GLN A 334 13.72 27.57 12.01
N PHE A 335 12.44 27.22 12.10
CA PHE A 335 11.39 27.55 11.14
C PHE A 335 10.09 27.97 11.86
N PRO A 336 10.07 29.15 12.52
CA PRO A 336 8.98 29.56 13.42
C PRO A 336 7.61 29.68 12.74
N GLU A 337 7.58 29.94 11.43
CA GLU A 337 6.34 30.04 10.63
C GLU A 337 5.71 28.68 10.26
N THR A 338 6.42 27.56 10.52
CA THR A 338 5.94 26.23 10.17
C THR A 338 4.77 25.82 11.06
N LYS A 339 3.66 25.40 10.44
CA LYS A 339 2.53 24.81 11.16
C LYS A 339 2.77 23.33 11.44
N ILE A 340 2.80 22.95 12.70
CA ILE A 340 3.08 21.58 13.15
C ILE A 340 1.77 20.93 13.56
N LEU A 341 1.43 19.80 12.96
CA LEU A 341 0.19 19.06 13.21
C LEU A 341 0.52 17.66 13.73
N ALA A 342 -0.09 17.22 14.83
CA ALA A 342 0.15 15.89 15.41
C ALA A 342 -1.12 15.05 15.58
N HIS A 343 -0.95 13.73 15.54
CA HIS A 343 -2.07 12.81 15.73
C HIS A 343 -2.44 12.68 17.21
N TYR A 344 -3.71 12.40 17.52
CA TYR A 344 -4.17 12.14 18.90
C TYR A 344 -3.42 11.00 19.60
N GLU A 345 -2.86 10.06 18.85
CA GLU A 345 -2.10 8.92 19.36
C GLU A 345 -0.66 9.29 19.80
N CYS A 346 -0.23 10.55 19.62
CA CYS A 346 1.10 10.99 20.07
C CYS A 346 1.14 11.22 21.59
N THR A 347 2.34 11.22 22.16
CA THR A 347 2.52 11.55 23.58
C THR A 347 2.01 12.96 23.90
N SER A 348 1.52 13.16 25.13
CA SER A 348 1.07 14.47 25.60
C SER A 348 2.13 15.57 25.45
N SER A 349 3.42 15.23 25.62
CA SER A 349 4.51 16.18 25.43
C SER A 349 4.58 16.75 24.00
N VAL A 350 4.20 15.95 23.00
CA VAL A 350 4.13 16.37 21.60
C VAL A 350 2.83 17.13 21.35
N THR A 351 1.68 16.58 21.77
CA THR A 351 0.38 17.19 21.48
C THR A 351 0.19 18.56 22.13
N ASP A 352 0.86 18.83 23.26
CA ASP A 352 0.85 20.14 23.92
C ASP A 352 1.75 21.19 23.20
N ALA A 353 2.61 20.78 22.26
CA ALA A 353 3.60 21.64 21.61
C ALA A 353 3.29 22.02 20.15
N VAL A 354 2.17 21.52 19.60
CA VAL A 354 1.82 21.63 18.18
C VAL A 354 0.62 22.56 17.94
N ASP A 355 0.42 22.98 16.69
CA ASP A 355 -0.65 23.92 16.31
C ASP A 355 -2.00 23.23 16.08
N LEU A 356 -2.00 21.93 15.79
CA LEU A 356 -3.21 21.10 15.67
C LEU A 356 -2.95 19.71 16.25
N VAL A 357 -3.95 19.21 16.98
CA VAL A 357 -4.04 17.79 17.37
C VAL A 357 -5.32 17.22 16.77
N GLY A 358 -5.21 16.19 15.93
CA GLY A 358 -6.34 15.69 15.16
C GLY A 358 -6.13 14.32 14.51
N SER A 359 -7.15 13.82 13.84
CA SER A 359 -7.06 12.68 12.91
C SER A 359 -6.26 13.04 11.64
N THR A 360 -5.96 12.06 10.81
CA THR A 360 -5.36 12.31 9.48
C THR A 360 -6.24 13.18 8.59
N SER A 361 -7.57 13.02 8.68
CA SER A 361 -8.54 13.84 7.96
C SER A 361 -8.55 15.29 8.48
N ASP A 362 -8.42 15.49 9.79
CA ASP A 362 -8.31 16.84 10.37
C ASP A 362 -7.04 17.55 9.90
N MET A 363 -5.91 16.83 9.81
CA MET A 363 -4.67 17.37 9.26
C MET A 363 -4.81 17.77 7.80
N LEU A 364 -5.41 16.91 6.97
CA LEU A 364 -5.66 17.21 5.56
C LEU A 364 -6.54 18.45 5.38
N ASN A 365 -7.64 18.55 6.14
CA ASN A 365 -8.52 19.71 6.11
C ASN A 365 -7.80 20.97 6.60
N TYR A 366 -6.99 20.88 7.66
CA TYR A 366 -6.20 22.01 8.13
C TYR A 366 -5.20 22.48 7.08
N VAL A 367 -4.48 21.57 6.42
CA VAL A 367 -3.56 21.93 5.34
C VAL A 367 -4.30 22.56 4.17
N LYS A 368 -5.49 22.06 3.83
CA LYS A 368 -6.33 22.62 2.76
C LYS A 368 -6.78 24.06 3.05
N ASP A 369 -7.28 24.31 4.26
CA ASP A 369 -7.99 25.55 4.60
C ASP A 369 -7.07 26.64 5.16
N ASN A 370 -5.92 26.26 5.72
CA ASN A 370 -4.95 27.20 6.28
C ASN A 370 -4.05 27.80 5.17
N PRO A 371 -3.72 29.10 5.19
CA PRO A 371 -2.93 29.75 4.13
C PRO A 371 -1.41 29.59 4.27
N ALA A 372 -0.90 28.96 5.35
CA ALA A 372 0.54 28.80 5.53
C ALA A 372 1.20 28.05 4.37
N GLU A 373 2.48 28.31 4.15
CA GLU A 373 3.28 27.66 3.12
C GLU A 373 3.98 26.39 3.63
N HIS A 374 4.34 26.36 4.92
CA HIS A 374 5.15 25.31 5.52
C HIS A 374 4.37 24.53 6.58
N TYR A 375 4.36 23.21 6.44
CA TYR A 375 3.71 22.30 7.38
C TYR A 375 4.65 21.18 7.80
N MET A 376 4.58 20.81 9.07
CA MET A 376 5.19 19.60 9.61
C MET A 376 4.10 18.65 10.08
N LEU A 377 4.11 17.42 9.58
CA LEU A 377 3.14 16.39 9.96
C LEU A 377 3.80 15.36 10.88
N ILE A 378 3.22 15.20 12.08
CA ILE A 378 3.66 14.26 13.11
C ILE A 378 2.65 13.11 13.18
N THR A 379 2.83 12.17 12.26
CA THR A 379 2.06 10.93 12.13
C THR A 379 2.82 9.97 11.19
N GLU A 380 2.17 8.89 10.73
CA GLU A 380 2.75 7.93 9.79
C GLU A 380 3.16 8.60 8.46
N CYS A 381 4.33 8.25 7.94
CA CYS A 381 4.97 8.93 6.80
C CYS A 381 4.12 8.94 5.52
N GLY A 382 3.24 7.96 5.31
CA GLY A 382 2.36 7.87 4.14
C GLY A 382 1.41 9.07 4.00
N ILE A 383 1.03 9.73 5.10
CA ILE A 383 0.23 10.96 5.01
C ILE A 383 1.01 12.07 4.32
N THR A 384 2.33 12.12 4.51
CA THR A 384 3.17 13.19 3.97
C THR A 384 3.18 13.10 2.45
N ASP A 385 3.36 11.90 1.91
CA ASP A 385 3.28 11.65 0.47
C ASP A 385 1.90 12.01 -0.09
N ARG A 386 0.82 11.66 0.63
CA ARG A 386 -0.55 11.99 0.23
C ARG A 386 -0.76 13.50 0.17
N VAL A 387 -0.47 14.21 1.26
CA VAL A 387 -0.67 15.66 1.39
C VAL A 387 0.20 16.40 0.37
N GLN A 388 1.45 15.99 0.16
CA GLN A 388 2.34 16.59 -0.83
C GLN A 388 1.84 16.40 -2.27
N THR A 389 1.17 15.28 -2.54
CA THR A 389 0.56 14.99 -3.85
C THR A 389 -0.71 15.80 -4.07
N GLU A 390 -1.56 15.93 -3.05
CA GLU A 390 -2.82 16.70 -3.12
C GLU A 390 -2.59 18.22 -3.10
N PHE A 391 -1.56 18.70 -2.40
CA PHE A 391 -1.25 20.13 -2.24
C PHE A 391 0.18 20.45 -2.71
N PRO A 392 0.47 20.37 -4.02
CA PRO A 392 1.84 20.48 -4.54
C PRO A 392 2.49 21.86 -4.34
N ASN A 393 1.69 22.90 -4.06
CA ASN A 393 2.19 24.26 -3.80
C ASN A 393 2.55 24.51 -2.33
N LYS A 394 2.33 23.54 -1.45
CA LYS A 394 2.66 23.62 -0.02
C LYS A 394 3.90 22.79 0.26
N ASN A 395 4.73 23.28 1.18
CA ASN A 395 5.95 22.62 1.63
C ASN A 395 5.61 21.71 2.81
N ILE A 396 5.54 20.40 2.57
CA ILE A 396 5.17 19.42 3.60
C ILE A 396 6.42 18.67 4.05
N VAL A 397 6.67 18.66 5.36
CA VAL A 397 7.73 17.88 5.99
C VAL A 397 7.13 16.84 6.94
N GLY A 398 7.44 15.57 6.75
CA GLY A 398 7.06 14.52 7.70
C GLY A 398 8.17 14.22 8.69
N SER A 399 7.84 13.99 9.96
CA SER A 399 8.77 13.39 10.94
C SER A 399 9.00 11.87 10.73
N CYS A 400 8.45 11.34 9.62
CA CYS A 400 8.50 9.99 9.07
C CYS A 400 8.81 8.85 10.05
N GLN A 401 7.74 8.28 10.59
CA GLN A 401 7.72 6.92 11.13
C GLN A 401 6.85 6.06 10.21
N LEU A 402 7.32 4.86 9.87
CA LEU A 402 6.58 3.93 9.00
C LEU A 402 5.85 2.91 9.85
N CYS A 403 4.57 2.69 9.57
CA CYS A 403 3.82 1.59 10.18
C CYS A 403 4.22 0.26 9.52
N PRO A 404 4.92 -0.66 10.21
CA PRO A 404 5.39 -1.90 9.58
C PRO A 404 4.23 -2.78 9.09
N TYR A 405 3.08 -2.70 9.75
CA TYR A 405 1.87 -3.43 9.36
C TYR A 405 1.27 -2.90 8.05
N MET A 406 1.12 -1.57 7.93
CA MET A 406 0.57 -0.96 6.70
C MET A 406 1.48 -1.23 5.49
N LYS A 407 2.81 -1.16 5.67
CA LYS A 407 3.79 -1.38 4.58
C LYS A 407 4.02 -2.86 4.24
N LYS A 408 3.32 -3.79 4.90
CA LYS A 408 3.35 -5.21 4.56
C LYS A 408 2.65 -5.48 3.23
N ILE A 409 1.65 -4.68 2.87
CA ILE A 409 0.84 -4.85 1.66
C ILE A 409 1.63 -4.39 0.43
N LYS A 410 1.65 -5.23 -0.61
CA LYS A 410 2.27 -4.92 -1.90
C LYS A 410 1.28 -5.11 -3.05
N LEU A 411 1.61 -4.58 -4.23
CA LEU A 411 0.82 -4.78 -5.45
C LEU A 411 0.63 -6.26 -5.78
N GLU A 412 1.65 -7.09 -5.55
CA GLU A 412 1.55 -8.53 -5.79
C GLU A 412 0.51 -9.21 -4.90
N ASP A 413 0.35 -8.75 -3.66
CA ASP A 413 -0.65 -9.29 -2.73
C ASP A 413 -2.07 -8.97 -3.19
N ILE A 414 -2.28 -7.76 -3.72
CA ILE A 414 -3.55 -7.32 -4.33
C ILE A 414 -3.87 -8.20 -5.55
N LEU A 415 -2.85 -8.47 -6.38
CA LEU A 415 -3.01 -9.32 -7.56
C LEU A 415 -3.41 -10.76 -7.17
N VAL A 416 -2.82 -11.31 -6.10
CA VAL A 416 -3.22 -12.62 -5.57
C VAL A 416 -4.66 -12.59 -5.08
N ALA A 417 -5.06 -11.55 -4.33
CA ALA A 417 -6.43 -11.40 -3.82
C ALA A 417 -7.48 -11.31 -4.95
N LEU A 418 -7.13 -10.69 -6.08
CA LEU A 418 -8.01 -10.62 -7.25
C LEU A 418 -8.07 -11.95 -8.03
N LYS A 419 -6.95 -12.66 -8.19
CA LYS A 419 -6.89 -13.87 -9.05
C LYS A 419 -7.37 -15.13 -8.34
N ASN A 420 -6.79 -15.41 -7.18
CA ASN A 420 -7.03 -16.63 -6.43
C ASN A 420 -6.74 -16.34 -4.95
N PRO A 421 -7.71 -15.73 -4.24
CA PRO A 421 -7.48 -15.28 -2.88
C PRO A 421 -7.14 -16.43 -1.96
N ARG A 422 -6.12 -16.25 -1.14
CA ARG A 422 -5.78 -17.20 -0.09
C ARG A 422 -6.80 -17.09 1.04
N LYS A 423 -6.98 -18.17 1.82
CA LYS A 423 -7.92 -18.19 2.95
C LYS A 423 -7.65 -17.08 3.97
N ASP A 424 -6.38 -16.76 4.22
CA ASP A 424 -5.95 -15.71 5.14
C ASP A 424 -6.22 -14.28 4.62
N GLN A 425 -6.56 -14.12 3.33
CA GLN A 425 -6.93 -12.82 2.76
C GLN A 425 -8.43 -12.53 2.88
N VAL A 426 -9.27 -13.54 3.12
CA VAL A 426 -10.73 -13.38 3.15
C VAL A 426 -11.18 -13.09 4.57
N ILE A 427 -11.86 -11.96 4.77
CA ILE A 427 -12.44 -11.61 6.06
C ILE A 427 -13.74 -12.38 6.27
N ASN A 428 -13.72 -13.28 7.24
CA ASN A 428 -14.89 -14.00 7.72
C ASN A 428 -15.08 -13.70 9.20
N LEU A 429 -16.34 -13.47 9.61
CA LEU A 429 -16.71 -13.16 10.98
C LEU A 429 -17.88 -14.05 11.39
N ASP A 430 -17.87 -14.51 12.64
CA ASP A 430 -19.03 -15.17 13.23
C ASP A 430 -20.25 -14.24 13.23
N LYS A 431 -21.42 -14.80 12.94
CA LYS A 431 -22.66 -14.02 12.79
C LYS A 431 -23.00 -13.24 14.05
N GLU A 432 -22.78 -13.83 15.23
CA GLU A 432 -23.04 -13.19 16.50
C GLU A 432 -22.08 -12.01 16.75
N VAL A 433 -20.78 -12.20 16.50
CA VAL A 433 -19.76 -11.14 16.59
C VAL A 433 -20.11 -9.99 15.65
N LEU A 434 -20.46 -10.30 14.40
CA LEU A 434 -20.85 -9.31 13.41
C LEU A 434 -22.05 -8.48 13.88
N GLN A 435 -23.12 -9.14 14.35
CA GLN A 435 -24.33 -8.47 14.82
C GLN A 435 -24.06 -7.57 16.03
N LYS A 436 -23.32 -8.07 17.03
CA LYS A 436 -22.97 -7.30 18.22
C LYS A 436 -22.04 -6.12 17.90
N ALA A 437 -20.99 -6.34 17.11
CA ALA A 437 -20.07 -5.29 16.70
C ALA A 437 -20.75 -4.20 15.84
N LYS A 438 -21.77 -4.60 15.05
CA LYS A 438 -22.58 -3.65 14.29
C LYS A 438 -23.32 -2.68 15.19
N ILE A 439 -23.83 -3.11 16.34
CA ILE A 439 -24.55 -2.23 17.29
C ILE A 439 -23.64 -1.11 17.78
N SER A 440 -22.40 -1.42 18.18
CA SER A 440 -21.47 -0.40 18.69
C SER A 440 -20.99 0.57 17.59
N LEU A 441 -20.84 0.11 16.35
CA LEU A 441 -20.55 0.94 15.19
C LEU A 441 -21.74 1.81 14.76
N ASP A 442 -22.96 1.27 14.75
CA ASP A 442 -24.17 2.03 14.41
C ASP A 442 -24.42 3.15 15.43
N LYS A 443 -24.22 2.85 16.73
CA LYS A 443 -24.32 3.87 17.78
C LYS A 443 -23.27 4.98 17.64
N MET A 444 -22.06 4.65 17.21
CA MET A 444 -21.05 5.66 16.86
C MET A 444 -21.60 6.62 15.79
N MET A 445 -22.29 6.08 14.78
CA MET A 445 -22.84 6.88 13.69
C MET A 445 -24.02 7.75 14.11
N GLU A 446 -24.89 7.23 14.95
CA GLU A 446 -26.01 7.98 15.51
C GLU A 446 -25.51 9.20 16.30
N LEU A 447 -24.50 9.01 17.14
CA LEU A 447 -23.91 10.05 17.99
C LEU A 447 -22.94 10.98 17.25
N SER A 448 -22.50 10.61 16.04
CA SER A 448 -21.61 11.43 15.22
C SER A 448 -22.35 12.45 14.34
N LYS A 449 -23.66 12.29 14.13
CA LYS A 449 -24.52 13.31 13.51
C LYS A 449 -24.59 14.55 14.40
#